data_AF-A0A2A2RFS8-F1
#
_entry.id   AF-A0A2A2RFS8-F1
#
_cell.length_a   1.000
_cell.length_b   1.000
_cell.length_c   1.000
_cell.angle_alpha   90.00
_cell.angle_beta   90.00
_cell.angle_gamma   90.00
#
_symmetry.space_group_name_H-M   'P 1'
#
loop_
_entity.id
_entity.type
_entity.pdbx_description
1 polymer ?
#
loop_
_entity_poly.entity_id
_entity_poly.type
_entity_poly.pdbx_seq_one_letter_code
_entity_poly.pdbx_strand_id
1 'polypeptide(L)'
;MRLKLLNKRLRDLRVSLGLSQEAMGSKGFISTPGWVKIENATRHPSDELINKMCDWLEKEGHVDAAQKKALLEELLCLKYMDNLSPFVSRLASDYYKTLVIPNILRVPVKAIDPDLARFA
;
A
#
# COMPACT_ATOMS: atom_id res chain seq x y z
N MET A 1 17.89 3.51 12.54
CA MET A 1 17.32 2.90 11.31
C MET A 1 16.21 3.82 10.81
N ARG A 2 16.36 4.52 9.68
CA ARG A 2 15.24 5.31 9.14
C ARG A 2 14.15 4.31 8.71
N LEU A 3 13.00 4.35 9.36
CA LEU A 3 11.84 3.60 8.90
C LEU A 3 11.46 4.22 7.55
N LYS A 4 11.67 3.49 6.45
CA LYS A 4 11.29 3.96 5.12
C LYS A 4 9.77 3.97 5.05
N LEU A 5 9.20 5.17 4.94
CA LEU A 5 7.76 5.42 5.05
C LEU A 5 6.98 4.59 4.02
N LEU A 6 7.51 4.43 2.81
CA LEU A 6 6.97 3.57 1.76
C LEU A 6 6.80 2.12 2.23
N ASN A 7 7.86 1.52 2.79
CA ASN A 7 7.85 0.11 3.18
C ASN A 7 6.84 -0.16 4.30
N LYS A 8 6.70 0.80 5.24
CA LYS A 8 5.62 0.76 6.24
C LYS A 8 4.24 0.85 5.58
N ARG A 9 4.04 1.79 4.65
CA ARG A 9 2.76 1.98 3.96
C ARG A 9 2.34 0.75 3.16
N LEU A 10 3.27 0.10 2.46
CA LEU A 10 3.02 -1.16 1.74
C LEU A 10 2.60 -2.30 2.68
N ARG A 11 3.23 -2.37 3.87
CA ARG A 11 2.83 -3.33 4.90
C ARG A 11 1.42 -3.02 5.44
N ASP A 12 1.12 -1.76 5.73
CA ASP A 12 -0.18 -1.33 6.23
C ASP A 12 -1.30 -1.61 5.20
N LEU A 13 -1.04 -1.37 3.91
CA LEU A 13 -1.94 -1.76 2.81
C LEU A 13 -2.19 -3.27 2.78
N ARG A 14 -1.14 -4.09 2.85
CA ARG A 14 -1.31 -5.55 2.87
C ARG A 14 -2.15 -6.00 4.07
N VAL A 15 -1.85 -5.48 5.26
CA VAL A 15 -2.54 -5.86 6.51
C VAL A 15 -4.01 -5.44 6.49
N SER A 16 -4.32 -4.24 5.98
CA SER A 16 -5.71 -3.77 5.84
C SER A 16 -6.53 -4.56 4.82
N LEU A 17 -5.88 -5.19 3.85
CA LEU A 17 -6.51 -6.16 2.93
C LEU A 17 -6.69 -7.57 3.55
N GLY A 18 -6.20 -7.79 4.78
CA GLY A 18 -6.25 -9.11 5.44
C GLY A 18 -5.32 -10.15 4.80
N LEU A 19 -4.31 -9.73 4.03
CA LEU A 19 -3.46 -10.64 3.26
C LEU A 19 -2.18 -11.01 4.02
N SER A 20 -1.80 -12.29 3.98
CA SER A 20 -0.46 -12.72 4.39
C SER A 20 0.59 -12.34 3.34
N GLN A 21 1.87 -12.38 3.72
CA GLN A 21 2.97 -12.16 2.76
C GLN A 21 2.98 -13.25 1.67
N GLU A 22 2.58 -14.48 2.02
CA GLU A 22 2.45 -15.60 1.10
C GLU A 22 1.31 -15.37 0.10
N ALA A 23 0.15 -14.91 0.58
CA ALA A 23 -1.00 -14.59 -0.26
C ALA A 23 -0.71 -13.42 -1.21
N MET A 24 0.15 -12.47 -0.82
CA MET A 24 0.67 -11.45 -1.74
C MET A 24 1.66 -12.04 -2.74
N GLY A 25 2.57 -12.91 -2.28
CA GLY A 25 3.55 -13.57 -3.14
C GLY A 25 2.93 -14.47 -4.21
N SER A 26 1.79 -15.11 -3.89
CA SER A 26 1.07 -15.97 -4.82
C SER A 26 0.34 -15.23 -5.95
N LYS A 27 0.20 -13.90 -5.86
CA LYS A 27 -0.39 -13.08 -6.93
C LYS A 27 0.53 -12.90 -8.15
N GLY A 28 1.79 -13.31 -8.05
CA GLY A 28 2.68 -13.47 -9.21
C GLY A 28 3.40 -12.19 -9.68
N PHE A 29 3.16 -11.03 -9.07
CA PHE A 29 3.92 -9.80 -9.35
C PHE A 29 5.27 -9.75 -8.62
N ILE A 30 5.40 -10.46 -7.50
CA ILE A 30 6.66 -10.63 -6.76
C ILE A 30 6.62 -11.91 -5.92
N SER A 31 7.76 -12.55 -5.68
CA SER A 31 7.83 -13.70 -4.78
C SER A 31 7.65 -13.31 -3.30
N THR A 32 7.17 -14.24 -2.48
CA THR A 32 7.03 -14.06 -1.03
C THR A 32 8.31 -13.53 -0.36
N PRO A 33 9.51 -14.11 -0.61
CA PRO A 33 10.75 -13.57 -0.04
C PRO A 33 11.07 -12.15 -0.54
N GLY A 34 10.68 -11.82 -1.78
CA GLY A 34 10.79 -10.48 -2.31
C GLY A 34 9.93 -9.48 -1.54
N TRP A 35 8.70 -9.88 -1.18
CA TRP A 35 7.80 -9.07 -0.37
C TRP A 35 8.33 -8.85 1.05
N VAL A 36 8.84 -9.90 1.71
CA VAL A 36 9.48 -9.79 3.03
C VAL A 36 10.64 -8.77 3.00
N LYS A 37 11.50 -8.83 1.99
CA LYS A 37 12.62 -7.89 1.84
C LYS A 37 12.15 -6.45 1.64
N ILE A 38 11.05 -6.25 0.91
CA ILE A 38 10.44 -4.93 0.78
C ILE A 38 9.91 -4.46 2.12
N GLU A 39 9.08 -5.22 2.83
CA GLU A 39 8.51 -4.75 4.11
C GLU A 39 9.58 -4.46 5.17
N ASN A 40 10.68 -5.21 5.15
CA ASN A 40 11.83 -4.99 6.04
C ASN A 40 12.81 -3.92 5.54
N ALA A 41 12.48 -3.19 4.48
CA ALA A 41 13.30 -2.13 3.88
C ALA A 41 14.71 -2.56 3.40
N THR A 42 14.94 -3.88 3.23
CA THR A 42 16.19 -4.46 2.71
C THR A 42 16.20 -4.59 1.19
N ARG A 43 15.04 -4.38 0.55
CA ARG A 43 14.90 -4.21 -0.91
C ARG A 43 13.99 -3.02 -1.21
N HIS A 44 14.37 -2.23 -2.21
CA HIS A 44 13.52 -1.17 -2.73
C HIS A 44 12.60 -1.69 -3.84
N PRO A 45 11.29 -1.37 -3.80
CA PRO A 45 10.38 -1.70 -4.90
C PRO A 45 10.67 -0.84 -6.13
N SER A 46 10.57 -1.42 -7.34
CA SER A 46 10.60 -0.67 -8.60
C SER A 46 9.28 0.08 -8.82
N ASP A 47 9.29 1.11 -9.67
CA ASP A 47 8.06 1.84 -10.03
C ASP A 47 7.06 0.90 -10.72
N GLU A 48 7.57 0.01 -11.58
CA GLU A 48 6.78 -1.01 -12.26
C GLU A 48 6.06 -1.94 -11.27
N LEU A 49 6.73 -2.32 -10.17
CA LEU A 49 6.11 -3.15 -9.13
C LEU A 49 4.99 -2.40 -8.42
N ILE A 50 5.23 -1.13 -8.06
CA ILE A 50 4.22 -0.28 -7.43
C ILE A 50 3.01 -0.13 -8.35
N ASN A 51 3.24 0.13 -9.64
CA ASN A 51 2.17 0.26 -10.62
C ASN A 51 1.37 -1.04 -10.78
N LYS A 52 2.05 -2.19 -10.95
CA LYS A 52 1.40 -3.52 -11.04
C LYS A 52 0.55 -3.84 -9.82
N MET A 53 1.00 -3.45 -8.63
CA MET A 53 0.23 -3.62 -7.40
C MET A 53 -1.04 -2.75 -7.42
N CYS A 54 -0.93 -1.48 -7.81
CA CYS A 54 -2.09 -0.59 -7.93
C CYS A 54 -3.09 -1.07 -9.00
N ASP A 55 -2.60 -1.57 -10.14
CA ASP A 55 -3.43 -2.19 -11.18
C ASP A 55 -4.18 -3.43 -10.64
N TRP A 56 -3.50 -4.27 -9.86
CA TRP A 56 -4.11 -5.43 -9.24
C TRP A 56 -5.20 -5.04 -8.23
N LEU A 57 -4.96 -4.02 -7.39
CA LEU A 57 -5.95 -3.53 -6.44
C LEU A 57 -7.23 -3.04 -7.12
N GLU A 58 -7.09 -2.33 -8.25
CA GLU A 58 -8.24 -1.89 -9.06
C GLU A 58 -8.97 -3.09 -9.66
N LYS A 59 -8.24 -4.04 -10.24
CA LYS A 59 -8.81 -5.24 -10.86
C LYS A 59 -9.61 -6.10 -9.90
N GLU A 60 -9.16 -6.25 -8.65
CA GLU A 60 -9.87 -7.01 -7.61
C GLU A 60 -11.00 -6.20 -6.96
N GLY A 61 -11.18 -4.93 -7.35
CA GLY A 61 -12.21 -4.04 -6.80
C GLY A 61 -11.93 -3.54 -5.39
N HIS A 62 -10.66 -3.54 -4.96
CA HIS A 62 -10.25 -2.94 -3.69
C HIS A 62 -10.20 -1.40 -3.75
N VAL A 63 -10.01 -0.86 -4.96
CA VAL A 63 -10.02 0.58 -5.24
C VAL A 63 -10.71 0.87 -6.58
N ASP A 64 -11.30 2.04 -6.73
CA ASP A 64 -11.73 2.57 -8.03
C ASP A 64 -10.57 3.25 -8.79
N ALA A 65 -10.81 3.70 -10.02
CA ALA A 65 -9.79 4.32 -10.88
C ALA A 65 -9.21 5.62 -10.31
N ALA A 66 -10.02 6.43 -9.61
CA ALA A 66 -9.56 7.67 -8.99
C ALA A 66 -8.70 7.37 -7.75
N GLN A 67 -9.15 6.42 -6.94
CA GLN A 67 -8.44 5.91 -5.77
C GLN A 67 -7.10 5.25 -6.16
N LYS A 68 -7.07 4.47 -7.24
CA LYS A 68 -5.83 3.90 -7.80
C LYS A 68 -4.83 4.99 -8.14
N LYS A 69 -5.26 6.03 -8.87
CA LYS A 69 -4.37 7.13 -9.27
C LYS A 69 -3.78 7.83 -8.06
N ALA A 70 -4.62 8.17 -7.07
CA ALA A 70 -4.17 8.80 -5.83
C ALA A 70 -3.20 7.92 -5.05
N LEU A 71 -3.48 6.61 -4.96
CA LEU A 71 -2.61 5.65 -4.29
C LEU A 71 -1.25 5.51 -4.99
N LEU A 72 -1.24 5.46 -6.32
CA LEU A 72 0.00 5.40 -7.10
C LEU A 72 0.87 6.64 -6.87
N GLU A 73 0.27 7.84 -6.93
CA GLU A 73 0.95 9.10 -6.66
C GLU A 73 1.49 9.16 -5.22
N GLU A 74 0.71 8.72 -4.23
CA GLU A 74 1.14 8.54 -2.83
C GLU A 74 2.41 7.68 -2.74
N LEU A 75 2.37 6.47 -3.28
CA LEU A 75 3.45 5.49 -3.12
C LEU A 75 4.72 5.92 -3.85
N LEU A 76 4.61 6.51 -5.03
CA LEU A 76 5.75 7.07 -5.75
C LEU A 76 6.34 8.27 -5.00
N CYS A 77 5.51 9.16 -4.46
CA CYS A 77 5.99 10.28 -3.65
C CYS A 77 6.80 9.77 -2.44
N LEU A 78 6.25 8.80 -1.69
CA LEU A 78 6.95 8.18 -0.55
C LEU A 78 8.27 7.52 -0.96
N LYS A 79 8.33 6.91 -2.15
CA LYS A 79 9.56 6.32 -2.69
C LYS A 79 10.65 7.36 -2.92
N TYR A 80 10.30 8.48 -3.54
CA TYR A 80 11.26 9.52 -3.90
C TYR A 80 11.61 10.44 -2.72
N MET A 81 10.73 10.55 -1.71
CA MET A 81 10.97 11.29 -0.48
C MET A 81 12.20 10.80 0.31
N ASP A 82 12.52 9.52 0.25
CA ASP A 82 13.70 8.94 0.90
C ASP A 82 15.02 9.48 0.31
N ASN A 83 14.99 10.01 -0.92
CA ASN A 83 16.14 10.59 -1.61
C ASN A 83 16.22 12.12 -1.47
N LEU A 84 15.26 12.75 -0.79
CA LEU A 84 15.27 14.19 -0.55
C LEU A 84 16.25 14.56 0.57
N SER A 85 16.67 15.82 0.59
CA SER A 85 17.50 16.33 1.68
C SER A 85 16.73 16.19 3.02
N PRO A 86 17.42 16.01 4.16
CA PRO A 86 16.76 15.79 5.45
C PRO A 86 15.74 16.87 5.83
N PHE A 87 15.97 18.12 5.40
CA PHE A 87 15.04 19.23 5.59
C PHE A 87 13.73 19.04 4.80
N VAL A 88 13.84 18.69 3.52
CA VAL A 88 12.68 18.49 2.64
C VAL A 88 11.91 17.23 3.04
N SER A 89 12.60 16.14 3.43
CA SER A 89 11.95 14.95 3.95
C SER A 89 11.14 15.23 5.23
N ARG A 90 11.61 16.14 6.10
CA ARG A 90 10.90 16.53 7.33
C ARG A 90 9.61 17.29 7.02
N LEU A 91 9.70 18.31 6.16
CA LEU A 91 8.55 19.09 5.68
C LEU A 91 7.50 18.21 5.00
N ALA A 92 7.93 17.33 4.10
CA ALA A 92 7.03 16.42 3.39
C ALA A 92 6.43 15.37 4.34
N SER A 93 7.18 14.87 5.34
CA SER A 93 6.65 13.96 6.36
C SER A 93 5.56 14.61 7.21
N ASP A 94 5.77 15.84 7.64
CA ASP A 94 4.81 16.57 8.46
C ASP A 94 3.55 16.93 7.64
N TYR A 95 3.71 17.33 6.38
CA TYR A 95 2.60 17.50 5.44
C TYR A 95 1.81 16.20 5.24
N TYR A 96 2.48 15.05 5.11
CA TYR A 96 1.81 13.76 4.95
C TYR A 96 1.00 13.34 6.16
N LYS A 97 1.51 13.60 7.37
CA LYS A 97 0.78 13.35 8.62
C LYS A 97 -0.47 14.21 8.70
N THR A 98 -0.43 15.45 8.18
CA THR A 98 -1.60 16.33 8.14
C THR A 98 -2.60 15.96 7.05
N LEU A 99 -2.12 15.35 5.96
CA LEU A 99 -2.94 15.02 4.80
C LEU A 99 -3.82 13.79 4.99
N VAL A 100 -3.67 13.03 6.10
CA VAL A 100 -4.37 11.78 6.45
C VAL A 100 -5.27 11.35 5.31
N ILE A 101 -4.69 10.74 4.28
CA ILE A 101 -5.48 10.19 3.21
C ILE A 101 -6.30 9.10 3.90
N PRO A 102 -7.62 9.29 4.08
CA PRO A 102 -8.42 8.31 4.78
C PRO A 102 -8.26 7.01 4.00
N ASN A 103 -7.92 5.92 4.70
CA ASN A 103 -7.76 4.56 4.18
C ASN A 103 -8.39 4.43 2.78
N ILE A 104 -7.58 4.60 1.72
CA ILE A 104 -8.07 4.59 0.33
C ILE A 104 -8.83 3.29 0.06
N LEU A 105 -8.43 2.24 0.76
CA LEU A 105 -9.16 0.99 0.90
C LEU A 105 -10.45 1.23 1.71
N ARG A 106 -11.49 1.77 1.05
CA ARG A 106 -12.85 1.44 1.45
C ARG A 106 -12.96 -0.08 1.31
N VAL A 107 -13.18 -0.76 2.42
CA VAL A 107 -13.49 -2.19 2.46
C VAL A 107 -14.52 -2.47 1.36
N PRO A 108 -14.25 -3.36 0.38
CA PRO A 108 -15.28 -3.74 -0.56
C PRO A 108 -16.43 -4.33 0.25
N VAL A 109 -17.65 -3.83 0.01
CA VAL A 109 -18.92 -4.25 0.65
C VAL A 109 -19.25 -5.75 0.40
N LYS A 110 -18.32 -6.52 -0.14
CA LYS A 110 -18.45 -7.95 -0.45
C LYS A 110 -18.01 -8.91 0.67
N ALA A 111 -17.77 -8.43 1.89
CA ALA A 111 -17.45 -9.27 3.04
C ALA A 111 -18.52 -9.27 4.14
N ILE A 112 -19.77 -8.88 3.82
CA ILE A 112 -20.91 -9.24 4.66
C ILE A 112 -21.59 -10.40 3.95
N ASP A 113 -21.30 -11.60 4.44
CA ASP A 113 -22.11 -12.78 4.17
C ASP A 113 -23.58 -12.42 4.48
N PRO A 114 -24.51 -12.52 3.51
CA PRO A 114 -25.92 -12.21 3.76
C PRO A 114 -26.54 -13.05 4.88
N ASP A 115 -25.91 -14.16 5.29
CA ASP A 115 -26.36 -14.96 6.43
C ASP A 115 -25.99 -14.38 7.81
N LEU A 116 -25.01 -13.47 7.91
CA LEU A 116 -24.66 -12.78 9.16
C LEU A 116 -25.59 -11.60 9.50
N ALA A 117 -26.41 -11.14 8.54
CA ALA A 117 -27.39 -10.07 8.77
C ALA A 117 -28.67 -10.54 9.48
N ARG A 118 -28.82 -11.84 9.74
CA ARG A 118 -30.01 -12.43 10.41
C ARG A 118 -29.90 -12.53 11.94
N PHE A 119 -28.75 -12.17 12.51
CA PHE A 119 -28.49 -12.29 13.95
C PHE A 119 -28.10 -10.96 14.64
N ALA A 120 -28.39 -9.81 14.01
CA ALA A 120 -28.23 -8.48 14.60
C ALA A 120 -29.59 -7.86 14.95
#